data_AF-A0A8J9S824-F1
#
_entry.id   AF-A0A8J9S824-F1
#
_cell.length_a   1.000
_cell.length_b   1.000
_cell.length_c   1.000
_cell.angle_alpha   90.00
_cell.angle_beta   90.00
_cell.angle_gamma   90.00
#
_symmetry.space_group_name_H-M   'P 1'
#
loop_
_entity.id
_entity.type
_entity.pdbx_description
1 polymer ?
#
loop_
_entity_poly.entity_id
_entity_poly.type
_entity_poly.pdbx_seq_one_letter_code
_entity_poly.pdbx_strand_id
1 'polypeptide(L)'
;FRYQIITAFVLVQKFEATTHDKASESQPLVPSTWAEEAAGWASTYSQIVDNKESSQQDSTPYHKSPVSFSIFAKALIFPNSATEGKKKMKIFFSDSSRTRKDILVHVFKPLLADVFSFNVVNSIFDALGIRDETDYIMKCFGEWFMTVHVDQILERCLFANLAPSTRLLQDLATVQLTKYQGGAALNVLYKFCKEATDLVRAFLLCVLCRDAVAKASTQQEKATYGTILSVDMTKDWECLLRSVRICLLVSLRLKGVRLGAAPVSVYAVEQDGNFSVYEWLARDELSLTQDHEEISSLEKACKMSSFAFDPSQREGDDPIHFKLLQSSCLSASISEDERAEYLVDFDDDMGALLLFFRRYNEPALLVAHRALLLGSKWSADPTQLATLGDVIAALKAMDKRAEFVSLAFAVKMEVWYNQICPIYRAYLFGFDEVHELNEQLVSPLIASKSWLSAFGHLALQLLVLLAEIPWDAELMSVYNPPLESGIVETWPP
;
A
#
# COMPACT_ATOMS: atom_id res chain seq x y z
N PHE A 1 -23.53 -5.42 -35.90
CA PHE A 1 -22.66 -4.71 -34.93
C PHE A 1 -22.98 -3.22 -34.81
N ARG A 2 -23.12 -2.42 -35.89
CA ARG A 2 -23.43 -0.96 -35.81
C ARG A 2 -24.62 -0.63 -34.90
N TYR A 3 -25.72 -1.36 -35.04
CA TYR A 3 -26.90 -1.21 -34.18
C TYR A 3 -26.62 -1.44 -32.69
N GLN A 4 -25.77 -2.42 -32.34
CA GLN A 4 -25.37 -2.72 -30.96
C GLN A 4 -24.60 -1.53 -30.35
N ILE A 5 -23.66 -0.95 -31.09
CA ILE A 5 -22.85 0.20 -30.66
C ILE A 5 -23.73 1.43 -30.46
N ILE A 6 -24.60 1.73 -31.42
CA ILE A 6 -25.52 2.88 -31.33
C ILE A 6 -26.46 2.69 -30.13
N THR A 7 -26.96 1.47 -29.92
CA THR A 7 -27.85 1.18 -28.77
C THR A 7 -27.12 1.40 -27.44
N ALA A 8 -25.91 0.87 -27.29
CA ALA A 8 -25.08 1.06 -26.09
C ALA A 8 -24.76 2.54 -25.85
N PHE A 9 -24.37 3.28 -26.90
CA PHE A 9 -24.09 4.72 -26.80
C PHE A 9 -25.34 5.53 -26.42
N VAL A 10 -26.50 5.24 -27.02
CA VAL A 10 -27.76 5.92 -26.72
C VAL A 10 -28.17 5.68 -25.26
N LEU A 11 -27.90 4.51 -24.69
CA LEU A 11 -28.16 4.26 -23.26
C LEU A 11 -27.28 5.15 -22.36
N VAL A 12 -25.98 5.25 -22.66
CA VAL A 12 -25.06 6.17 -21.96
C VAL A 12 -25.56 7.61 -22.08
N GLN A 13 -25.82 8.07 -23.30
CA GLN A 13 -26.23 9.45 -23.57
C GLN A 13 -27.57 9.81 -22.90
N LYS A 14 -28.57 8.90 -22.96
CA LYS A 14 -29.87 9.11 -22.29
C LYS A 14 -29.69 9.29 -20.79
N PHE A 15 -28.84 8.48 -20.18
CA PHE A 15 -28.56 8.61 -18.76
C PHE A 15 -27.88 9.94 -18.44
N GLU A 16 -26.88 10.35 -19.23
CA GLU A 16 -26.17 11.62 -19.03
C GLU A 16 -27.01 12.88 -19.30
N ALA A 17 -27.99 12.79 -20.20
CA ALA A 17 -28.91 13.88 -20.51
C ALA A 17 -29.99 14.09 -19.44
N THR A 18 -30.19 13.10 -18.57
CA THR A 18 -31.16 13.20 -17.48
C THR A 18 -30.50 13.85 -16.27
N THR A 19 -31.05 14.95 -15.77
CA THR A 19 -30.68 15.49 -14.46
C THR A 19 -31.15 14.52 -13.38
N HIS A 20 -30.20 13.79 -12.80
CA HIS A 20 -30.47 12.95 -11.64
C HIS A 20 -30.46 13.85 -10.41
N ASP A 21 -31.63 14.05 -9.81
CA ASP A 21 -31.74 14.74 -8.52
C ASP A 21 -30.85 14.03 -7.49
N LYS A 22 -30.26 14.84 -6.59
CA LYS A 22 -29.49 14.33 -5.45
C LYS A 22 -30.27 13.18 -4.83
N ALA A 23 -29.66 12.00 -4.75
CA ALA A 23 -30.25 10.83 -4.10
C ALA A 23 -31.08 11.30 -2.89
N SER A 24 -32.39 11.06 -2.98
CA SER A 24 -33.35 11.30 -1.91
C SER A 24 -32.74 10.90 -0.59
N GLU A 25 -32.71 11.84 0.37
CA GLU A 25 -32.17 11.71 1.74
C GLU A 25 -32.21 10.25 2.21
N SER A 26 -31.13 9.52 1.96
CA SER A 26 -31.05 8.12 2.33
C SER A 26 -30.97 8.09 3.84
N GLN A 27 -31.95 7.45 4.48
CA GLN A 27 -31.87 7.14 5.90
C GLN A 27 -30.48 6.53 6.19
N PRO A 28 -29.76 7.02 7.21
CA PRO A 28 -28.42 6.55 7.50
C PRO A 28 -28.47 5.04 7.74
N LEU A 29 -27.77 4.28 6.91
CA LEU A 29 -27.49 2.89 7.19
C LEU A 29 -26.53 2.85 8.38
N VAL A 30 -26.69 1.90 9.30
CA VAL A 30 -25.62 1.57 10.24
C VAL A 30 -24.50 0.94 9.41
N PRO A 31 -23.33 1.61 9.27
CA PRO A 31 -22.26 1.07 8.47
C PRO A 31 -21.68 -0.21 9.08
N SER A 32 -21.08 -1.05 8.24
CA SER A 32 -20.25 -2.14 8.76
C SER A 32 -19.01 -1.54 9.45
N THR A 33 -18.43 -2.24 10.42
CA THR A 33 -17.19 -1.81 11.10
C THR A 33 -16.06 -1.57 10.10
N TRP A 34 -15.99 -2.39 9.04
CA TRP A 34 -15.08 -2.20 7.92
C TRP A 34 -15.33 -0.91 7.12
N ALA A 35 -16.59 -0.51 6.93
CA ALA A 35 -16.92 0.75 6.27
C ALA A 35 -16.56 1.97 7.14
N GLU A 36 -16.73 1.86 8.47
CA GLU A 36 -16.25 2.87 9.42
C GLU A 36 -14.73 3.00 9.37
N GLU A 37 -14.01 1.86 9.40
CA GLU A 37 -12.56 1.84 9.28
C GLU A 37 -12.11 2.47 7.95
N ALA A 38 -12.76 2.14 6.83
CA ALA A 38 -12.41 2.68 5.52
C ALA A 38 -12.60 4.19 5.42
N ALA A 39 -13.64 4.74 6.04
CA ALA A 39 -13.83 6.18 6.15
C ALA A 39 -12.77 6.84 7.04
N GLY A 40 -12.38 6.18 8.13
CA GLY A 40 -11.27 6.62 8.97
C GLY A 40 -9.97 6.73 8.17
N TRP A 41 -9.60 5.69 7.41
CA TRP A 41 -8.40 5.70 6.55
C TRP A 41 -8.44 6.78 5.48
N ALA A 42 -9.59 7.00 4.84
CA ALA A 42 -9.78 8.10 3.88
C ALA A 42 -9.56 9.47 4.53
N SER A 43 -10.13 9.70 5.72
CA SER A 43 -9.97 10.94 6.48
C SER A 43 -8.52 11.15 6.91
N THR A 44 -7.88 10.14 7.49
CA THR A 44 -6.47 10.17 7.90
C THR A 44 -5.55 10.48 6.72
N TYR A 45 -5.78 9.84 5.56
CA TYR A 45 -5.02 10.11 4.34
C TYR A 45 -5.16 11.57 3.89
N SER A 46 -6.40 12.10 3.85
CA SER A 46 -6.66 13.51 3.49
C SER A 46 -5.88 14.45 4.42
N GLN A 47 -5.96 14.25 5.74
CA GLN A 47 -5.26 15.11 6.71
C GLN A 47 -3.73 15.11 6.54
N ILE A 48 -3.13 13.96 6.22
CA ILE A 48 -1.68 13.83 6.03
C ILE A 48 -1.22 14.46 4.71
N VAL A 49 -2.02 14.34 3.65
CA VAL A 49 -1.69 14.85 2.31
C VAL A 49 -2.03 16.34 2.15
N ASP A 50 -3.22 16.77 2.61
CA ASP A 50 -3.68 18.15 2.52
C ASP A 50 -2.80 19.11 3.35
N ASN A 51 -2.23 18.64 4.47
CA ASN A 51 -1.25 19.41 5.25
C ASN A 51 0.07 19.66 4.51
N LYS A 52 0.38 18.90 3.45
CA LYS A 52 1.59 19.05 2.62
C LYS A 52 1.34 19.83 1.33
N GLU A 53 0.11 19.88 0.85
CA GLU A 53 -0.25 20.50 -0.43
C GLU A 53 -1.32 21.59 -0.27
N SER A 54 -0.92 22.74 0.27
CA SER A 54 -1.60 24.01 -0.06
C SER A 54 -1.23 24.52 -1.48
N SER A 55 -0.79 23.64 -2.38
CA SER A 55 -0.45 23.95 -3.77
C SER A 55 -0.31 22.68 -4.62
N GLN A 56 -1.18 22.54 -5.62
CA GLN A 56 -1.12 21.65 -6.80
C GLN A 56 -2.06 20.44 -6.83
N GLN A 57 -3.31 20.72 -7.23
CA GLN A 57 -4.06 20.01 -8.27
C GLN A 57 -3.84 18.49 -8.40
N ASP A 58 -4.65 17.71 -7.67
CA ASP A 58 -5.21 16.46 -8.19
C ASP A 58 -6.71 16.63 -8.52
N SER A 59 -7.01 17.72 -9.22
CA SER A 59 -8.24 17.80 -10.00
C SER A 59 -8.03 17.07 -11.32
N THR A 60 -8.09 15.73 -11.34
CA THR A 60 -8.56 15.10 -12.58
C THR A 60 -9.97 15.63 -12.82
N PRO A 61 -10.21 16.36 -13.92
CA PRO A 61 -11.46 17.05 -14.10
C PRO A 61 -12.54 15.99 -14.18
N TYR A 62 -13.49 16.09 -13.25
CA TYR A 62 -14.82 15.57 -13.44
C TYR A 62 -15.22 15.87 -14.90
N HIS A 63 -15.27 14.85 -15.76
CA HIS A 63 -15.72 15.03 -17.15
C HIS A 63 -17.21 15.38 -17.10
N LYS A 64 -17.49 16.68 -16.93
CA LYS A 64 -18.84 17.23 -16.89
C LYS A 64 -19.50 17.16 -18.27
N SER A 65 -18.70 17.08 -19.33
CA SER A 65 -19.19 16.99 -20.71
C SER A 65 -19.64 15.56 -21.05
N PRO A 66 -20.83 15.38 -21.63
CA PRO A 66 -21.28 14.09 -22.15
C PRO A 66 -20.29 13.51 -23.15
N VAL A 67 -20.19 12.18 -23.19
CA VAL A 67 -19.26 11.51 -24.12
C VAL A 67 -19.73 11.61 -25.56
N SER A 68 -18.82 11.93 -26.48
CA SER A 68 -19.14 11.93 -27.92
C SER A 68 -19.14 10.51 -28.49
N PHE A 69 -19.99 10.25 -29.49
CA PHE A 69 -20.04 8.95 -30.17
C PHE A 69 -18.68 8.53 -30.73
N SER A 70 -17.89 9.49 -31.23
CA SER A 70 -16.57 9.22 -31.80
C SER A 70 -15.57 8.68 -30.77
N ILE A 71 -15.60 9.18 -29.54
CA ILE A 71 -14.73 8.74 -28.45
C ILE A 71 -15.22 7.37 -27.96
N PHE A 72 -16.53 7.20 -27.77
CA PHE A 72 -17.13 5.93 -27.38
C PHE A 72 -16.81 4.81 -28.37
N ALA A 73 -17.00 5.05 -29.67
CA ALA A 73 -16.75 4.05 -30.71
C ALA A 73 -15.26 3.69 -30.87
N LYS A 74 -14.35 4.66 -30.67
CA LYS A 74 -12.89 4.42 -30.71
C LYS A 74 -12.41 3.53 -29.58
N ALA A 75 -13.12 3.52 -28.45
CA ALA A 75 -12.77 2.69 -27.31
C ALA A 75 -13.27 1.24 -27.44
N LEU A 76 -13.91 0.84 -28.54
CA LEU A 76 -14.42 -0.53 -28.74
C LEU A 76 -13.51 -1.33 -29.68
N ILE A 77 -13.28 -2.60 -29.33
CA ILE A 77 -12.59 -3.59 -30.16
C ILE A 77 -13.60 -4.51 -30.82
N PHE A 78 -13.40 -4.74 -32.11
CA PHE A 78 -14.22 -5.63 -32.92
C PHE A 78 -13.54 -6.99 -33.05
N PRO A 79 -14.26 -8.10 -32.81
CA PRO A 79 -13.75 -9.42 -33.12
C PRO A 79 -13.38 -9.54 -34.61
N ASN A 80 -12.18 -10.05 -34.90
CA ASN A 80 -11.67 -10.23 -36.27
C ASN A 80 -12.43 -11.31 -37.06
N SER A 81 -13.18 -12.19 -36.38
CA SER A 81 -13.98 -13.23 -37.02
C SER A 81 -15.47 -13.01 -36.75
N ALA A 82 -16.25 -12.87 -37.82
CA ALA A 82 -17.69 -13.04 -37.75
C ALA A 82 -17.96 -14.47 -37.26
N THR A 83 -18.28 -14.62 -35.98
CA THR A 83 -18.74 -15.90 -35.44
C THR A 83 -20.15 -16.13 -35.98
N GLU A 84 -20.22 -16.77 -37.14
CA GLU A 84 -21.47 -17.20 -37.76
C GLU A 84 -22.26 -18.05 -36.75
N GLY A 85 -23.46 -17.57 -36.37
CA GLY A 85 -24.41 -18.32 -35.53
C GLY A 85 -24.84 -17.66 -34.22
N LYS A 86 -24.20 -16.59 -33.71
CA LYS A 86 -24.67 -15.89 -32.50
C LYS A 86 -25.55 -14.67 -32.84
N LYS A 87 -26.73 -14.57 -32.19
CA LYS A 87 -27.70 -13.45 -32.35
C LYS A 87 -27.13 -12.07 -32.00
N LYS A 88 -26.12 -11.99 -31.11
CA LYS A 88 -25.37 -10.77 -30.74
C LYS A 88 -23.87 -11.06 -30.81
N MET A 89 -23.09 -10.04 -31.19
CA MET A 89 -21.63 -10.13 -31.31
C MET A 89 -21.03 -9.58 -30.02
N LYS A 90 -20.00 -10.24 -29.47
CA LYS A 90 -19.31 -9.74 -28.28
C LYS A 90 -18.43 -8.56 -28.67
N ILE A 91 -18.74 -7.35 -28.21
CA ILE A 91 -17.96 -6.14 -28.47
C ILE A 91 -17.35 -5.71 -27.14
N PHE A 92 -16.02 -5.77 -27.05
CA PHE A 92 -15.28 -5.40 -25.85
C PHE A 92 -14.78 -3.96 -25.95
N PHE A 93 -14.43 -3.33 -24.83
CA PHE A 93 -13.62 -2.12 -24.84
C PHE A 93 -12.15 -2.44 -25.14
N SER A 94 -11.39 -1.41 -25.51
CA SER A 94 -9.96 -1.44 -25.84
C SER A 94 -9.14 -2.22 -24.83
N ASP A 95 -8.08 -2.92 -25.26
CA ASP A 95 -7.16 -3.58 -24.33
C ASP A 95 -6.28 -2.57 -23.57
N SER A 96 -6.14 -1.36 -24.13
CA SER A 96 -5.47 -0.23 -23.48
C SER A 96 -6.31 0.28 -22.30
N SER A 97 -5.83 0.07 -21.06
CA SER A 97 -6.45 0.60 -19.84
C SER A 97 -6.66 2.11 -19.92
N ARG A 98 -5.67 2.86 -20.44
CA ARG A 98 -5.78 4.31 -20.66
C ARG A 98 -6.98 4.69 -21.52
N THR A 99 -7.22 3.98 -22.63
CA THR A 99 -8.34 4.29 -23.53
C THR A 99 -9.68 3.84 -22.93
N ARG A 100 -9.69 2.74 -22.18
CA ARG A 100 -10.92 2.29 -21.49
C ARG A 100 -11.34 3.26 -20.40
N LYS A 101 -10.42 3.70 -19.54
CA LYS A 101 -10.73 4.53 -18.37
C LYS A 101 -11.63 5.71 -18.73
N ASP A 102 -11.30 6.42 -19.80
CA ASP A 102 -12.09 7.58 -20.29
C ASP A 102 -13.55 7.23 -20.55
N ILE A 103 -13.85 6.03 -21.06
CA ILE A 103 -15.22 5.57 -21.34
C ILE A 103 -15.89 4.92 -20.13
N LEU A 104 -15.12 4.21 -19.31
CA LEU A 104 -15.65 3.51 -18.14
C LEU A 104 -16.28 4.48 -17.14
N VAL A 105 -15.73 5.70 -17.00
CA VAL A 105 -16.33 6.78 -16.19
C VAL A 105 -17.77 7.09 -16.62
N HIS A 106 -18.07 7.04 -17.92
CA HIS A 106 -19.42 7.28 -18.44
C HIS A 106 -20.32 6.05 -18.33
N VAL A 107 -19.77 4.86 -18.61
CA VAL A 107 -20.52 3.58 -18.58
C VAL A 107 -20.97 3.23 -17.17
N PHE A 108 -20.12 3.45 -16.17
CA PHE A 108 -20.41 3.13 -14.77
C PHE A 108 -20.91 4.34 -13.95
N LYS A 109 -20.99 5.54 -14.54
CA LYS A 109 -21.64 6.71 -13.93
C LYS A 109 -23.00 6.41 -13.27
N PRO A 110 -23.89 5.55 -13.85
CA PRO A 110 -25.14 5.20 -13.22
C PRO A 110 -25.00 4.55 -11.84
N LEU A 111 -23.84 3.96 -11.52
CA LEU A 111 -23.63 3.35 -10.22
C LEU A 111 -23.46 4.34 -9.06
N LEU A 112 -23.25 5.62 -9.37
CA LEU A 112 -23.19 6.72 -8.39
C LEU A 112 -24.53 7.46 -8.22
N ALA A 113 -25.57 7.03 -8.95
CA ALA A 113 -26.88 7.67 -8.97
C ALA A 113 -27.90 6.91 -8.11
N ASP A 114 -29.17 6.87 -8.53
CA ASP A 114 -30.24 6.26 -7.75
C ASP A 114 -30.18 4.72 -7.71
N VAL A 115 -30.98 4.14 -6.84
CA VAL A 115 -31.07 2.68 -6.58
C VAL A 115 -31.48 1.86 -7.82
N PHE A 116 -32.10 2.46 -8.84
CA PHE A 116 -32.54 1.79 -10.08
C PHE A 116 -31.54 1.91 -11.23
N SER A 117 -30.53 2.77 -11.08
CA SER A 117 -29.59 3.14 -12.14
C SER A 117 -28.62 2.01 -12.53
N PHE A 118 -28.45 0.97 -11.70
CA PHE A 118 -27.60 -0.19 -12.06
C PHE A 118 -28.12 -0.98 -13.27
N ASN A 119 -29.44 -0.97 -13.52
CA ASN A 119 -30.02 -1.63 -14.69
C ASN A 119 -29.55 -1.01 -16.02
N VAL A 120 -29.17 0.27 -16.00
CA VAL A 120 -28.59 0.96 -17.16
C VAL A 120 -27.26 0.32 -17.54
N VAL A 121 -26.41 0.04 -16.55
CA VAL A 121 -25.11 -0.62 -16.73
C VAL A 121 -25.29 -2.02 -17.33
N ASN A 122 -26.20 -2.81 -16.77
CA ASN A 122 -26.53 -4.14 -17.30
C ASN A 122 -27.06 -4.08 -18.73
N SER A 123 -27.86 -3.06 -19.06
CA SER A 123 -28.41 -2.86 -20.40
C SER A 123 -27.33 -2.44 -21.40
N ILE A 124 -26.33 -1.64 -20.99
CA ILE A 124 -25.18 -1.28 -21.82
C ILE A 124 -24.37 -2.53 -22.16
N PHE A 125 -24.02 -3.36 -21.17
CA PHE A 125 -23.28 -4.59 -21.40
C PHE A 125 -24.07 -5.63 -22.21
N ASP A 126 -25.39 -5.71 -22.04
CA ASP A 126 -26.26 -6.54 -22.88
C ASP A 126 -26.33 -6.03 -24.33
N ALA A 127 -26.37 -4.70 -24.53
CA ALA A 127 -26.31 -4.11 -25.86
C ALA A 127 -25.00 -4.43 -26.58
N LEU A 128 -23.88 -4.49 -25.85
CA LEU A 128 -22.56 -4.90 -26.34
C LEU A 128 -22.37 -6.42 -26.45
N GLY A 129 -23.35 -7.21 -26.00
CA GLY A 129 -23.31 -8.68 -26.07
C GLY A 129 -22.32 -9.33 -25.10
N ILE A 130 -21.87 -8.60 -24.06
CA ILE A 130 -20.85 -9.05 -23.09
C ILE A 130 -21.38 -9.11 -21.64
N ARG A 131 -22.71 -9.08 -21.46
CA ARG A 131 -23.35 -9.17 -20.12
C ARG A 131 -22.90 -10.38 -19.31
N ASP A 132 -22.69 -11.52 -19.97
CA ASP A 132 -22.31 -12.77 -19.31
C ASP A 132 -20.80 -12.90 -19.08
N GLU A 133 -20.00 -11.93 -19.54
CA GLU A 133 -18.54 -11.90 -19.38
C GLU A 133 -18.16 -11.30 -18.01
N THR A 134 -18.53 -12.00 -16.94
CA THR A 134 -18.39 -11.52 -15.54
C THR A 134 -16.98 -11.05 -15.20
N ASP A 135 -15.96 -11.80 -15.61
CA ASP A 135 -14.55 -11.51 -15.35
C ASP A 135 -14.09 -10.21 -16.03
N TYR A 136 -14.57 -9.97 -17.25
CA TYR A 136 -14.30 -8.74 -17.98
C TYR A 136 -15.01 -7.53 -17.36
N ILE A 137 -16.27 -7.71 -16.93
CA ILE A 137 -17.03 -6.65 -16.25
C ILE A 137 -16.37 -6.28 -14.93
N MET A 138 -15.93 -7.26 -14.14
CA MET A 138 -15.16 -7.03 -12.90
C MET A 138 -13.88 -6.26 -13.16
N LYS A 139 -13.10 -6.63 -14.18
CA LYS A 139 -11.90 -5.87 -14.57
C LYS A 139 -12.23 -4.41 -14.87
N CYS A 140 -13.27 -4.17 -15.68
CA CYS A 140 -13.71 -2.81 -16.02
C CYS A 140 -14.22 -2.04 -14.79
N PHE A 141 -14.94 -2.72 -13.88
CA PHE A 141 -15.44 -2.13 -12.65
C PHE A 141 -14.29 -1.68 -11.74
N GLY A 142 -13.28 -2.52 -11.51
CA GLY A 142 -12.11 -2.17 -10.71
C GLY A 142 -11.37 -0.97 -11.26
N GLU A 143 -11.14 -0.93 -12.58
CA GLU A 143 -10.49 0.21 -13.23
C GLU A 143 -11.28 1.51 -13.12
N TRP A 144 -12.61 1.43 -13.27
CA TRP A 144 -13.48 2.58 -13.06
C TRP A 144 -13.45 3.05 -11.61
N PHE A 145 -13.57 2.13 -10.65
CA PHE A 145 -13.65 2.46 -9.23
C PHE A 145 -12.42 3.26 -8.77
N MET A 146 -11.23 2.92 -9.28
CA MET A 146 -9.99 3.66 -9.02
C MET A 146 -9.97 5.10 -9.57
N THR A 147 -10.92 5.48 -10.42
CA THR A 147 -11.07 6.85 -10.93
C THR A 147 -12.11 7.68 -10.16
N VAL A 148 -12.89 7.05 -9.27
CA VAL A 148 -13.93 7.73 -8.51
C VAL A 148 -13.31 8.51 -7.35
N HIS A 149 -13.86 9.69 -7.05
CA HIS A 149 -13.42 10.48 -5.90
C HIS A 149 -13.78 9.80 -4.59
N VAL A 150 -12.90 9.88 -3.59
CA VAL A 150 -13.07 9.18 -2.30
C VAL A 150 -14.38 9.55 -1.61
N ASP A 151 -14.71 10.85 -1.54
CA ASP A 151 -15.99 11.32 -0.95
C ASP A 151 -17.22 10.68 -1.61
N GLN A 152 -17.16 10.49 -2.94
CA GLN A 152 -18.27 9.89 -3.68
C GLN A 152 -18.37 8.40 -3.42
N ILE A 153 -17.25 7.71 -3.25
CA ILE A 153 -17.23 6.31 -2.85
C ILE A 153 -17.87 6.16 -1.47
N LEU A 154 -17.47 6.99 -0.50
CA LEU A 154 -18.00 6.98 0.86
C LEU A 154 -19.52 7.21 0.84
N GLU A 155 -19.97 8.34 0.28
CA GLU A 155 -21.38 8.73 0.29
C GLU A 155 -22.27 7.82 -0.56
N ARG A 156 -21.83 7.44 -1.77
CA ARG A 156 -22.69 6.82 -2.80
C ARG A 156 -22.54 5.31 -2.90
N CYS A 157 -21.43 4.74 -2.47
CA CYS A 157 -21.16 3.30 -2.61
C CYS A 157 -21.14 2.56 -1.27
N LEU A 158 -20.57 3.14 -0.22
CA LEU A 158 -20.41 2.45 1.07
C LEU A 158 -21.55 2.73 2.05
N PHE A 159 -21.96 3.99 2.19
CA PHE A 159 -22.99 4.37 3.16
C PHE A 159 -24.40 4.47 2.57
N ALA A 160 -24.52 4.47 1.24
CA ALA A 160 -25.81 4.52 0.57
C ALA A 160 -26.61 3.23 0.78
N ASN A 161 -27.84 3.38 1.26
CA ASN A 161 -28.77 2.26 1.35
C ASN A 161 -29.11 1.73 -0.05
N LEU A 162 -28.98 0.41 -0.25
CA LEU A 162 -29.21 -0.25 -1.55
C LEU A 162 -28.36 0.32 -2.71
N ALA A 163 -27.10 0.70 -2.43
CA ALA A 163 -26.18 1.24 -3.42
C ALA A 163 -26.14 0.39 -4.72
N PRO A 164 -26.30 1.02 -5.90
CA PRO A 164 -26.20 0.36 -7.21
C PRO A 164 -24.92 -0.47 -7.39
N SER A 165 -23.78 0.04 -6.92
CA SER A 165 -22.48 -0.64 -6.96
C SER A 165 -22.49 -1.96 -6.21
N THR A 166 -23.03 -1.97 -4.98
CA THR A 166 -23.14 -3.20 -4.18
C THR A 166 -24.06 -4.20 -4.84
N ARG A 167 -25.16 -3.77 -5.47
CA ARG A 167 -26.09 -4.66 -6.19
C ARG A 167 -25.45 -5.31 -7.40
N LEU A 168 -24.72 -4.54 -8.22
CA LEU A 168 -23.99 -5.08 -9.36
C LEU A 168 -22.97 -6.15 -8.90
N LEU A 169 -22.19 -5.85 -7.86
CA LEU A 169 -21.21 -6.78 -7.31
C LEU A 169 -21.86 -8.00 -6.67
N GLN A 170 -23.02 -7.83 -6.03
CA GLN A 170 -23.81 -8.94 -5.49
C GLN A 170 -24.27 -9.87 -6.61
N ASP A 171 -24.81 -9.33 -7.71
CA ASP A 171 -25.22 -10.13 -8.88
C ASP A 171 -24.03 -10.92 -9.47
N LEU A 172 -22.87 -10.26 -9.62
CA LEU A 172 -21.64 -10.90 -10.10
C LEU A 172 -21.16 -11.99 -9.15
N ALA A 173 -21.19 -11.74 -7.83
CA ALA A 173 -20.81 -12.69 -6.81
C ALA A 173 -21.75 -13.90 -6.80
N THR A 174 -23.07 -13.69 -6.87
CA THR A 174 -24.06 -14.78 -6.94
C THR A 174 -23.81 -15.67 -8.16
N VAL A 175 -23.54 -15.09 -9.34
CA VAL A 175 -23.22 -15.88 -10.54
C VAL A 175 -21.96 -16.72 -10.34
N GLN A 176 -20.91 -16.19 -9.72
CA GLN A 176 -19.70 -16.97 -9.44
C GLN A 176 -19.91 -18.04 -8.36
N LEU A 177 -20.65 -17.74 -7.30
CA LEU A 177 -20.94 -18.69 -6.21
C LEU A 177 -21.76 -19.89 -6.68
N THR A 178 -22.64 -19.73 -7.67
CA THR A 178 -23.36 -20.88 -8.27
C THR A 178 -22.44 -21.86 -9.01
N LYS A 179 -21.24 -21.41 -9.41
CA LYS A 179 -20.23 -22.19 -10.12
C LYS A 179 -18.95 -22.33 -9.31
N TYR A 180 -19.04 -22.25 -7.99
CA TYR A 180 -17.88 -22.18 -7.11
C TYR A 180 -16.96 -23.40 -7.28
N GLN A 181 -15.70 -23.14 -7.65
CA GLN A 181 -14.66 -24.16 -7.85
C GLN A 181 -13.47 -23.96 -6.89
N GLY A 182 -13.62 -23.10 -5.86
CA GLY A 182 -12.55 -22.69 -4.94
C GLY A 182 -11.97 -21.31 -5.25
N GLY A 183 -11.34 -20.70 -4.25
CA GLY A 183 -10.74 -19.37 -4.30
C GLY A 183 -11.72 -18.24 -3.94
N ALA A 184 -11.22 -17.01 -3.83
CA ALA A 184 -12.02 -15.86 -3.43
C ALA A 184 -13.17 -15.58 -4.43
N ALA A 185 -14.39 -15.39 -3.92
CA ALA A 185 -15.48 -14.84 -4.73
C ALA A 185 -15.11 -13.43 -5.23
N LEU A 186 -15.51 -13.08 -6.45
CA LEU A 186 -15.04 -11.88 -7.16
C LEU A 186 -13.51 -11.87 -7.36
N ASN A 187 -12.91 -13.03 -7.69
CA ASN A 187 -11.45 -13.23 -7.76
C ASN A 187 -10.70 -12.20 -8.63
N VAL A 188 -11.31 -11.71 -9.71
CA VAL A 188 -10.69 -10.67 -10.56
C VAL A 188 -10.49 -9.38 -9.77
N LEU A 189 -11.49 -8.96 -8.99
CA LEU A 189 -11.39 -7.79 -8.11
C LEU A 189 -10.48 -8.06 -6.92
N TYR A 190 -10.46 -9.28 -6.39
CA TYR A 190 -9.54 -9.68 -5.32
C TYR A 190 -8.08 -9.48 -5.75
N LYS A 191 -7.68 -10.02 -6.90
CA LYS A 191 -6.34 -9.83 -7.47
C LYS A 191 -6.05 -8.36 -7.77
N PHE A 192 -7.04 -7.65 -8.33
CA PHE A 192 -6.92 -6.23 -8.63
C PHE A 192 -6.62 -5.41 -7.37
N CYS A 193 -7.34 -5.62 -6.27
CA CYS A 193 -7.08 -4.95 -4.99
C CYS A 193 -5.71 -5.33 -4.40
N LYS A 194 -5.28 -6.58 -4.57
CA LYS A 194 -3.97 -7.05 -4.10
C LYS A 194 -2.80 -6.37 -4.82
N GLU A 195 -2.95 -6.10 -6.12
CA GLU A 195 -1.95 -5.44 -6.96
C GLU A 195 -2.00 -3.91 -6.90
N ALA A 196 -3.10 -3.34 -6.41
CA ALA A 196 -3.32 -1.89 -6.40
C ALA A 196 -2.33 -1.14 -5.50
N THR A 197 -1.79 -0.03 -6.03
CA THR A 197 -0.91 0.90 -5.32
C THR A 197 -1.66 2.07 -4.70
N ASP A 198 -2.88 2.36 -5.16
CA ASP A 198 -3.80 3.30 -4.52
C ASP A 198 -4.49 2.58 -3.37
N LEU A 199 -3.83 2.57 -2.22
CA LEU A 199 -4.21 1.77 -1.07
C LEU A 199 -5.55 2.20 -0.44
N VAL A 200 -5.88 3.50 -0.48
CA VAL A 200 -7.15 4.01 0.08
C VAL A 200 -8.32 3.51 -0.76
N ARG A 201 -8.26 3.68 -2.09
CA ARG A 201 -9.31 3.16 -2.97
C ARG A 201 -9.34 1.64 -3.00
N ALA A 202 -8.19 0.97 -2.91
CA ALA A 202 -8.13 -0.49 -2.79
C ALA A 202 -8.86 -0.98 -1.52
N PHE A 203 -8.66 -0.33 -0.37
CA PHE A 203 -9.33 -0.67 0.88
C PHE A 203 -10.85 -0.46 0.75
N LEU A 204 -11.29 0.70 0.24
CA LEU A 204 -12.71 0.99 -0.01
C LEU A 204 -13.35 -0.05 -0.96
N LEU A 205 -12.66 -0.44 -2.02
CA LEU A 205 -13.12 -1.46 -2.96
C LEU A 205 -13.19 -2.85 -2.31
N CYS A 206 -12.22 -3.21 -1.47
CA CYS A 206 -12.24 -4.45 -0.70
C CYS A 206 -13.47 -4.52 0.22
N VAL A 207 -13.77 -3.45 0.96
CA VAL A 207 -14.97 -3.39 1.82
C VAL A 207 -16.24 -3.59 1.00
N LEU A 208 -16.35 -2.87 -0.13
CA LEU A 208 -17.50 -2.97 -1.01
C LEU A 208 -17.67 -4.39 -1.58
N CYS A 209 -16.59 -5.04 -2.02
CA CYS A 209 -16.60 -6.41 -2.52
C CYS A 209 -16.95 -7.40 -1.41
N ARG A 210 -16.35 -7.26 -0.22
CA ARG A 210 -16.61 -8.11 0.95
C ARG A 210 -18.08 -8.08 1.32
N ASP A 211 -18.69 -6.90 1.40
CA ASP A 211 -20.10 -6.75 1.78
C ASP A 211 -21.05 -7.26 0.68
N ALA A 212 -20.69 -7.12 -0.59
CA ALA A 212 -21.43 -7.71 -1.70
C ALA A 212 -21.37 -9.25 -1.67
N VAL A 213 -20.18 -9.82 -1.41
CA VAL A 213 -19.99 -11.27 -1.23
C VAL A 213 -20.79 -11.77 -0.04
N ALA A 214 -20.71 -11.11 1.12
CA ALA A 214 -21.46 -11.49 2.32
C ALA A 214 -22.97 -11.55 2.07
N LYS A 215 -23.53 -10.58 1.35
CA LYS A 215 -24.95 -10.57 0.97
C LYS A 215 -25.29 -11.71 0.01
N ALA A 216 -24.48 -11.93 -1.02
CA ALA A 216 -24.67 -13.00 -2.00
C ALA A 216 -24.57 -14.40 -1.34
N SER A 217 -23.55 -14.62 -0.51
CA SER A 217 -23.30 -15.88 0.18
C SER A 217 -24.35 -16.16 1.24
N THR A 218 -24.86 -15.16 1.97
CA THR A 218 -25.96 -15.36 2.93
C THR A 218 -27.25 -15.82 2.24
N GLN A 219 -27.53 -15.32 1.04
CA GLN A 219 -28.68 -15.79 0.25
C GLN A 219 -28.47 -17.22 -0.23
N GLN A 220 -27.26 -17.53 -0.69
CA GLN A 220 -26.89 -18.87 -1.17
C GLN A 220 -26.85 -19.90 -0.03
N GLU A 221 -26.40 -19.53 1.17
CA GLU A 221 -26.35 -20.37 2.36
C GLU A 221 -27.76 -20.85 2.73
N LYS A 222 -28.74 -19.94 2.71
CA LYS A 222 -30.16 -20.27 2.91
C LYS A 222 -30.69 -21.21 1.82
N ALA A 223 -30.32 -20.97 0.57
CA ALA A 223 -30.76 -21.80 -0.56
C ALA A 223 -30.12 -23.19 -0.59
N THR A 224 -28.91 -23.33 -0.04
CA THR A 224 -28.10 -24.57 -0.03
C THR A 224 -28.10 -25.28 1.33
N TYR A 225 -28.93 -24.84 2.27
CA TYR A 225 -29.02 -25.36 3.64
C TYR A 225 -27.65 -25.48 4.34
N GLY A 226 -26.78 -24.48 4.17
CA GLY A 226 -25.47 -24.43 4.83
C GLY A 226 -24.32 -25.15 4.11
N THR A 227 -24.51 -25.62 2.87
CA THR A 227 -23.41 -26.22 2.09
C THR A 227 -22.32 -25.20 1.74
N ILE A 228 -22.73 -23.94 1.50
CA ILE A 228 -21.83 -22.80 1.31
C ILE A 228 -22.04 -21.87 2.50
N LEU A 229 -21.06 -21.77 3.39
CA LEU A 229 -21.12 -20.89 4.55
C LEU A 229 -20.64 -19.48 4.17
N SER A 230 -21.41 -18.46 4.56
CA SER A 230 -21.04 -17.07 4.28
C SER A 230 -19.71 -16.68 4.89
N VAL A 231 -19.38 -17.21 6.06
CA VAL A 231 -18.13 -16.93 6.78
C VAL A 231 -16.91 -17.40 5.98
N ASP A 232 -17.00 -18.55 5.32
CA ASP A 232 -15.90 -19.09 4.52
C ASP A 232 -15.67 -18.26 3.25
N MET A 233 -16.74 -17.72 2.67
CA MET A 233 -16.68 -16.90 1.45
C MET A 233 -16.13 -15.48 1.70
N THR A 234 -16.27 -14.95 2.93
CA THR A 234 -15.74 -13.62 3.27
C THR A 234 -14.33 -13.66 3.85
N LYS A 235 -13.85 -14.82 4.29
CA LYS A 235 -12.54 -14.99 4.94
C LYS A 235 -11.39 -14.43 4.11
N ASP A 236 -11.33 -14.74 2.81
CA ASP A 236 -10.25 -14.28 1.94
C ASP A 236 -10.24 -12.75 1.83
N TRP A 237 -11.42 -12.13 1.74
CA TRP A 237 -11.58 -10.67 1.69
C TRP A 237 -11.19 -10.00 3.01
N GLU A 238 -11.52 -10.61 4.15
CA GLU A 238 -11.10 -10.13 5.46
C GLU A 238 -9.58 -10.22 5.62
N CYS A 239 -8.95 -11.31 5.18
CA CYS A 239 -7.49 -11.41 5.13
C CYS A 239 -6.87 -10.31 4.25
N LEU A 240 -7.42 -10.08 3.05
CA LEU A 240 -6.94 -9.02 2.16
C LEU A 240 -7.12 -7.62 2.77
N LEU A 241 -8.24 -7.34 3.43
CA LEU A 241 -8.48 -6.07 4.14
C LEU A 241 -7.41 -5.83 5.21
N ARG A 242 -7.08 -6.84 6.02
CA ARG A 242 -6.03 -6.76 7.03
C ARG A 242 -4.64 -6.54 6.41
N SER A 243 -4.33 -7.16 5.27
CA SER A 243 -3.09 -6.90 4.54
C SER A 243 -3.04 -5.46 3.97
N VAL A 244 -4.12 -4.98 3.35
CA VAL A 244 -4.18 -3.60 2.83
C VAL A 244 -4.11 -2.57 3.95
N ARG A 245 -4.72 -2.85 5.12
CA ARG A 245 -4.59 -2.02 6.34
C ARG A 245 -3.14 -1.79 6.71
N ILE A 246 -2.33 -2.85 6.72
CA ILE A 246 -0.92 -2.72 7.07
C ILE A 246 -0.16 -1.95 5.99
N CYS A 247 -0.42 -2.21 4.71
CA CYS A 247 0.15 -1.40 3.63
C CYS A 247 -0.17 0.09 3.83
N LEU A 248 -1.41 0.43 4.19
CA LEU A 248 -1.85 1.80 4.49
C LEU A 248 -1.09 2.39 5.68
N LEU A 249 -1.09 1.67 6.81
CA LEU A 249 -0.40 2.05 8.04
C LEU A 249 1.06 2.42 7.76
N VAL A 250 1.81 1.52 7.13
CA VAL A 250 3.24 1.71 6.84
C VAL A 250 3.44 2.84 5.84
N SER A 251 2.65 2.90 4.75
CA SER A 251 2.79 3.95 3.73
C SER A 251 2.51 5.34 4.27
N LEU A 252 1.48 5.49 5.10
CA LEU A 252 1.10 6.76 5.71
C LEU A 252 2.13 7.21 6.75
N ARG A 253 2.49 6.32 7.67
CA ARG A 253 3.43 6.60 8.76
C ARG A 253 4.81 7.00 8.23
N LEU A 254 5.28 6.32 7.18
CA LEU A 254 6.56 6.61 6.53
C LEU A 254 6.46 7.70 5.45
N LYS A 255 5.42 8.53 5.48
CA LYS A 255 5.26 9.73 4.64
C LYS A 255 5.34 9.44 3.12
N GLY A 256 4.97 8.24 2.67
CA GLY A 256 5.07 7.82 1.27
C GLY A 256 6.50 7.73 0.73
N VAL A 257 7.51 7.69 1.61
CA VAL A 257 8.91 7.45 1.21
C VAL A 257 8.96 6.11 0.49
N ARG A 258 9.72 6.03 -0.61
CA ARG A 258 9.90 4.75 -1.32
C ARG A 258 10.53 3.73 -0.38
N LEU A 259 9.76 2.69 -0.09
CA LEU A 259 10.18 1.50 0.64
C LEU A 259 10.58 0.48 -0.43
N GLY A 260 11.87 0.20 -0.60
CA GLY A 260 12.33 -0.74 -1.62
C GLY A 260 12.17 -0.30 -3.08
N ALA A 261 12.21 -1.29 -3.99
CA ALA A 261 12.29 -1.10 -5.44
C ALA A 261 10.93 -0.98 -6.14
N ALA A 262 9.84 -1.41 -5.49
CA ALA A 262 8.49 -1.42 -6.02
C ALA A 262 7.55 -0.51 -5.20
N PRO A 263 6.47 0.02 -5.78
CA PRO A 263 5.42 0.68 -5.01
C PRO A 263 4.79 -0.29 -4.00
N VAL A 264 4.38 0.21 -2.83
CA VAL A 264 3.75 -0.61 -1.80
C VAL A 264 2.38 -1.12 -2.28
N SER A 265 2.23 -2.44 -2.32
CA SER A 265 0.97 -3.15 -2.53
C SER A 265 1.04 -4.50 -1.81
N VAL A 266 -0.10 -5.14 -1.54
CA VAL A 266 -0.10 -6.46 -0.88
C VAL A 266 0.68 -7.48 -1.72
N TYR A 267 0.51 -7.44 -3.04
CA TYR A 267 1.26 -8.28 -3.96
C TYR A 267 2.77 -8.04 -3.84
N ALA A 268 3.21 -6.78 -3.83
CA ALA A 268 4.63 -6.45 -3.83
C ALA A 268 5.31 -6.81 -2.50
N VAL A 269 4.60 -6.67 -1.37
CA VAL A 269 5.08 -7.06 -0.03
C VAL A 269 5.24 -8.58 0.10
N GLU A 270 4.37 -9.36 -0.54
CA GLU A 270 4.48 -10.83 -0.54
C GLU A 270 5.57 -11.38 -1.47
N GLN A 271 6.17 -10.56 -2.34
CA GLN A 271 7.27 -10.98 -3.19
C GLN A 271 8.60 -10.87 -2.43
N ASP A 272 9.33 -11.98 -2.36
CA ASP A 272 10.63 -12.05 -1.70
C ASP A 272 11.61 -11.01 -2.24
N GLY A 273 12.31 -10.33 -1.34
CA GLY A 273 13.38 -9.38 -1.67
C GLY A 273 12.93 -7.96 -2.05
N ASN A 274 11.62 -7.69 -2.15
CA ASN A 274 11.14 -6.34 -2.44
C ASN A 274 11.11 -5.42 -1.21
N PHE A 275 10.74 -5.97 -0.05
CA PHE A 275 10.58 -5.21 1.19
C PHE A 275 11.13 -5.97 2.39
N SER A 276 11.55 -5.24 3.42
CA SER A 276 11.89 -5.77 4.74
C SER A 276 11.08 -5.04 5.80
N VAL A 277 10.38 -5.80 6.66
CA VAL A 277 9.62 -5.23 7.79
C VAL A 277 10.57 -4.54 8.77
N TYR A 278 11.77 -5.08 8.95
CA TYR A 278 12.82 -4.46 9.77
C TYR A 278 13.28 -3.12 9.20
N GLU A 279 13.27 -2.94 7.87
CA GLU A 279 13.53 -1.63 7.26
C GLU A 279 12.41 -0.64 7.58
N TRP A 280 11.15 -1.06 7.53
CA TRP A 280 10.00 -0.19 7.85
C TRP A 280 10.08 0.31 9.29
N LEU A 281 10.37 -0.60 10.22
CA LEU A 281 10.51 -0.29 11.64
C LEU A 281 11.71 0.61 11.90
N ALA A 282 12.88 0.29 11.33
CA ALA A 282 14.06 1.12 11.44
C ALA A 282 13.84 2.55 10.91
N ARG A 283 13.08 2.70 9.81
CA ARG A 283 12.71 4.02 9.29
C ARG A 283 11.77 4.77 10.22
N ASP A 284 10.79 4.10 10.83
CA ASP A 284 9.90 4.73 11.80
C ASP A 284 10.72 5.24 12.99
N GLU A 285 11.57 4.41 13.59
CA GLU A 285 12.44 4.77 14.72
C GLU A 285 13.36 5.95 14.40
N LEU A 286 14.04 5.92 13.24
CA LEU A 286 14.94 7.00 12.82
C LEU A 286 14.21 8.31 12.50
N SER A 287 12.90 8.24 12.27
CA SER A 287 12.04 9.42 12.14
C SER A 287 11.58 9.97 13.50
N LEU A 288 11.91 9.29 14.60
CA LEU A 288 11.70 9.73 15.98
C LEU A 288 12.99 10.27 16.57
N THR A 289 14.07 9.49 16.53
CA THR A 289 15.38 9.87 17.09
C THR A 289 16.49 9.13 16.37
N GLN A 290 17.69 9.71 16.35
CA GLN A 290 18.91 9.07 15.87
C GLN A 290 19.77 8.55 17.02
N ASP A 291 19.42 8.87 18.27
CA ASP A 291 20.13 8.39 19.45
C ASP A 291 19.85 6.90 19.70
N HIS A 292 20.91 6.10 19.69
CA HIS A 292 20.81 4.67 19.86
C HIS A 292 20.30 4.25 21.27
N GLU A 293 20.62 4.99 22.32
CA GLU A 293 20.18 4.66 23.68
C GLU A 293 18.68 4.90 23.85
N GLU A 294 18.17 5.96 23.23
CA GLU A 294 16.73 6.26 23.18
C GLU A 294 15.98 5.19 22.38
N ILE A 295 16.46 4.83 21.18
CA ILE A 295 15.86 3.75 20.37
C ILE A 295 15.86 2.42 21.14
N SER A 296 16.96 2.08 21.81
CA SER A 296 17.06 0.86 22.62
C SER A 296 16.06 0.86 23.78
N SER A 297 15.77 2.03 24.35
CA SER A 297 14.76 2.19 25.40
C SER A 297 13.34 2.03 24.84
N LEU A 298 13.07 2.62 23.67
CA LEU A 298 11.82 2.46 22.93
C LEU A 298 11.55 0.98 22.59
N GLU A 299 12.54 0.27 22.04
CA GLU A 299 12.42 -1.16 21.70
C GLU A 299 12.02 -2.00 22.93
N LYS A 300 12.64 -1.74 24.09
CA LYS A 300 12.32 -2.41 25.36
C LYS A 300 10.92 -2.06 25.85
N ALA A 301 10.52 -0.80 25.79
CA ALA A 301 9.19 -0.36 26.19
C ALA A 301 8.11 -1.01 25.31
N CYS A 302 8.27 -0.99 23.99
CA CYS A 302 7.35 -1.63 23.05
C CYS A 302 7.26 -3.15 23.27
N LYS A 303 8.37 -3.82 23.64
CA LYS A 303 8.34 -5.25 24.01
C LYS A 303 7.52 -5.55 25.26
N MET A 304 7.33 -4.60 26.17
CA MET A 304 6.60 -4.81 27.43
C MET A 304 5.20 -4.19 27.44
N SER A 305 4.85 -3.40 26.42
CA SER A 305 3.59 -2.68 26.36
C SER A 305 2.38 -3.62 26.30
N SER A 306 1.35 -3.31 27.09
CA SER A 306 0.03 -3.96 27.03
C SER A 306 -0.85 -3.45 25.90
N PHE A 307 -0.47 -2.35 25.25
CA PHE A 307 -1.19 -1.76 24.11
C PHE A 307 -0.76 -2.34 22.76
N ALA A 308 0.25 -3.22 22.75
CA ALA A 308 0.73 -3.87 21.53
C ALA A 308 -0.25 -4.95 21.06
N PHE A 309 -0.58 -4.93 19.77
CA PHE A 309 -1.43 -5.92 19.09
C PHE A 309 -0.99 -6.07 17.62
N ASP A 310 -1.30 -7.20 16.99
CA ASP A 310 -1.01 -7.46 15.58
C ASP A 310 -2.18 -6.99 14.69
N PRO A 311 -2.00 -5.93 13.87
CA PRO A 311 -3.05 -5.39 13.00
C PRO A 311 -3.44 -6.33 11.85
N SER A 312 -2.65 -7.38 11.58
CA SER A 312 -2.95 -8.43 10.59
C SER A 312 -3.96 -9.45 11.09
N GLN A 313 -4.22 -9.48 12.40
CA GLN A 313 -5.07 -10.44 13.06
C GLN A 313 -6.46 -9.87 13.34
N ARG A 314 -7.37 -10.76 13.79
CA ARG A 314 -8.76 -10.39 14.12
C ARG A 314 -8.86 -9.33 15.21
N GLU A 315 -7.89 -9.27 16.11
CA GLU A 315 -7.86 -8.23 17.15
C GLU A 315 -7.77 -6.83 16.54
N GLY A 316 -7.07 -6.65 15.42
CA GLY A 316 -6.99 -5.36 14.71
C GLY A 316 -8.31 -4.88 14.11
N ASP A 317 -9.34 -5.72 14.06
CA ASP A 317 -10.67 -5.36 13.55
C ASP A 317 -11.53 -4.65 14.61
N ASP A 318 -11.07 -4.58 15.87
CA ASP A 318 -11.74 -3.84 16.94
C ASP A 318 -11.72 -2.32 16.63
N PRO A 319 -12.86 -1.61 16.76
CA PRO A 319 -12.92 -0.16 16.62
C PRO A 319 -11.92 0.64 17.44
N ILE A 320 -11.53 0.17 18.61
CA ILE A 320 -10.50 0.82 19.42
C ILE A 320 -9.15 0.70 18.74
N HIS A 321 -8.81 -0.48 18.23
CA HIS A 321 -7.52 -0.78 17.63
C HIS A 321 -7.32 -0.09 16.28
N PHE A 322 -8.29 -0.15 15.35
CA PHE A 322 -8.08 0.53 14.07
C PHE A 322 -8.09 2.06 14.20
N LYS A 323 -8.79 2.62 15.19
CA LYS A 323 -8.71 4.05 15.51
C LYS A 323 -7.33 4.43 16.03
N LEU A 324 -6.73 3.58 16.88
CA LEU A 324 -5.37 3.76 17.36
C LEU A 324 -4.33 3.71 16.22
N LEU A 325 -4.53 2.83 15.22
CA LEU A 325 -3.69 2.80 14.02
C LEU A 325 -3.82 4.10 13.20
N GLN A 326 -5.05 4.58 13.04
CA GLN A 326 -5.35 5.80 12.30
C GLN A 326 -4.79 7.04 12.98
N SER A 327 -4.90 7.15 14.31
CA SER A 327 -4.31 8.23 15.10
C SER A 327 -2.79 8.16 15.04
N SER A 328 -2.18 6.98 15.22
CA SER A 328 -0.73 6.79 15.06
C SER A 328 -0.23 7.36 13.72
N CYS A 329 -0.94 7.15 12.61
CA CYS A 329 -0.56 7.72 11.32
C CYS A 329 -0.59 9.27 11.27
N LEU A 330 -1.43 9.94 12.07
CA LEU A 330 -1.48 11.40 12.11
C LEU A 330 -0.18 12.03 12.63
N SER A 331 0.70 11.26 13.29
CA SER A 331 2.03 11.76 13.68
C SER A 331 2.88 12.11 12.46
N ALA A 332 2.53 11.59 11.28
CA ALA A 332 3.21 11.92 10.03
C ALA A 332 2.88 13.35 9.55
N SER A 333 1.87 13.99 10.13
CA SER A 333 1.42 15.34 9.79
C SER A 333 2.03 16.44 10.68
N ILE A 334 2.66 16.07 11.79
CA ILE A 334 3.35 16.99 12.72
C ILE A 334 4.87 17.08 12.41
N SER A 335 5.53 18.10 12.98
CA SER A 335 6.98 18.30 12.82
C SER A 335 7.80 17.21 13.51
N GLU A 336 9.07 17.05 13.13
CA GLU A 336 9.97 16.06 13.77
C GLU A 336 10.21 16.38 15.25
N ASP A 337 10.32 17.67 15.60
CA ASP A 337 10.52 18.12 16.98
C ASP A 337 9.29 17.84 17.86
N GLU A 338 8.08 18.14 17.38
CA GLU A 338 6.83 17.84 18.10
C GLU A 338 6.65 16.32 18.26
N ARG A 339 7.01 15.54 17.24
CA ARG A 339 6.89 14.08 17.26
C ARG A 339 7.78 13.44 18.32
N ALA A 340 8.96 14.00 18.58
CA ALA A 340 9.85 13.55 19.64
C ALA A 340 9.25 13.80 21.05
N GLU A 341 8.53 14.92 21.25
CA GLU A 341 7.88 15.25 22.53
C GLU A 341 6.70 14.32 22.86
N TYR A 342 5.85 13.99 21.88
CA TYR A 342 4.68 13.12 22.08
C TYR A 342 5.00 11.67 22.44
N LEU A 343 6.26 11.23 22.31
CA LEU A 343 6.63 9.83 22.46
C LEU A 343 7.41 9.54 23.74
N VAL A 344 7.63 10.56 24.56
CA VAL A 344 8.05 10.38 25.96
C VAL A 344 6.85 9.95 26.82
N ASP A 345 5.63 10.34 26.45
CA ASP A 345 4.38 9.95 27.10
C ASP A 345 3.72 8.77 26.36
N PHE A 346 4.08 7.55 26.78
CA PHE A 346 3.56 6.27 26.23
C PHE A 346 2.05 6.05 26.41
N ASP A 347 1.33 6.97 27.06
CA ASP A 347 -0.12 6.94 27.26
C ASP A 347 -0.90 7.67 26.14
N ASP A 348 -0.21 8.31 25.17
CA ASP A 348 -0.85 9.00 24.06
C ASP A 348 -1.18 8.06 22.87
N ASP A 349 -2.29 8.36 22.17
CA ASP A 349 -2.87 7.62 21.05
C ASP A 349 -1.97 7.53 19.77
N MET A 350 -0.68 7.89 19.86
CA MET A 350 0.22 8.15 18.72
C MET A 350 1.41 7.16 18.62
N GLY A 351 1.24 5.95 19.15
CA GLY A 351 2.29 4.95 19.33
C GLY A 351 3.14 4.60 18.09
N ALA A 352 4.38 4.15 18.34
CA ALA A 352 5.35 3.74 17.31
C ALA A 352 4.95 2.45 16.58
N LEU A 353 5.43 2.25 15.33
CA LEU A 353 5.12 1.04 14.55
C LEU A 353 5.55 -0.25 15.24
N LEU A 354 6.61 -0.20 16.07
CA LEU A 354 7.07 -1.34 16.86
C LEU A 354 6.00 -1.94 17.78
N LEU A 355 5.01 -1.16 18.22
CA LEU A 355 3.88 -1.67 19.01
C LEU A 355 3.02 -2.64 18.21
N PHE A 356 2.95 -2.46 16.90
CA PHE A 356 2.08 -3.24 16.01
C PHE A 356 2.82 -4.40 15.30
N PHE A 357 4.15 -4.44 15.39
CA PHE A 357 5.00 -5.45 14.75
C PHE A 357 5.95 -6.11 15.77
N ARG A 358 5.41 -6.48 16.94
CA ARG A 358 6.22 -6.98 18.07
C ARG A 358 7.14 -8.16 17.73
N ARG A 359 6.71 -9.08 16.85
CA ARG A 359 7.53 -10.22 16.37
C ARG A 359 8.77 -9.79 15.57
N TYR A 360 8.71 -8.61 14.95
CA TYR A 360 9.82 -8.03 14.19
C TYR A 360 10.66 -7.07 15.04
N ASN A 361 10.39 -6.97 16.35
CA ASN A 361 11.23 -6.24 17.28
C ASN A 361 12.46 -7.08 17.66
N GLU A 362 13.34 -7.29 16.67
CA GLU A 362 14.64 -7.96 16.81
C GLU A 362 15.77 -6.92 16.70
N PRO A 363 16.35 -6.48 17.83
CA PRO A 363 17.33 -5.40 17.86
C PRO A 363 18.51 -5.62 16.91
N ALA A 364 19.00 -6.86 16.76
CA ALA A 364 20.13 -7.14 15.87
C ALA A 364 19.82 -6.78 14.40
N LEU A 365 18.60 -7.10 13.93
CA LEU A 365 18.14 -6.82 12.57
C LEU A 365 17.77 -5.34 12.40
N LEU A 366 17.16 -4.73 13.42
CA LEU A 366 16.80 -3.32 13.39
C LEU A 366 18.05 -2.42 13.38
N VAL A 367 19.05 -2.69 14.23
CA VAL A 367 20.34 -1.97 14.23
C VAL A 367 21.02 -2.06 12.85
N ALA A 368 21.02 -3.24 12.23
CA ALA A 368 21.59 -3.44 10.90
C ALA A 368 20.95 -2.51 9.87
N HIS A 369 19.61 -2.49 9.80
CA HIS A 369 18.88 -1.61 8.89
C HIS A 369 19.10 -0.12 9.22
N ARG A 370 19.11 0.27 10.50
CA ARG A 370 19.39 1.65 10.91
C ARG A 370 20.77 2.13 10.43
N ALA A 371 21.79 1.32 10.60
CA ALA A 371 23.15 1.65 10.16
C ALA A 371 23.23 1.88 8.63
N LEU A 372 22.55 1.03 7.85
CA LEU A 372 22.50 1.17 6.38
C LEU A 372 21.70 2.41 5.95
N LEU A 373 20.57 2.68 6.60
CA LEU A 373 19.72 3.85 6.33
C LEU A 373 20.45 5.15 6.66
N LEU A 374 21.09 5.24 7.82
CA LEU A 374 21.91 6.39 8.21
C LEU A 374 23.13 6.55 7.29
N GLY A 375 23.76 5.45 6.87
CA GLY A 375 24.88 5.48 5.92
C GLY A 375 24.48 6.05 4.57
N SER A 376 23.32 5.63 4.05
CA SER A 376 22.73 6.17 2.82
C SER A 376 22.31 7.65 2.97
N LYS A 377 21.75 8.03 4.12
CA LYS A 377 21.43 9.43 4.43
C LYS A 377 22.69 10.31 4.45
N TRP A 378 23.76 9.81 5.05
CA TRP A 378 25.04 10.53 5.10
C TRP A 378 25.71 10.66 3.73
N SER A 379 25.67 9.65 2.86
CA SER A 379 26.28 9.82 1.52
C SER A 379 25.54 10.80 0.63
N ALA A 380 24.24 11.00 0.85
CA ALA A 380 23.48 12.06 0.20
C ALA A 380 23.92 13.47 0.65
N ASP A 381 24.35 13.63 1.91
CA ASP A 381 24.90 14.88 2.46
C ASP A 381 26.11 14.63 3.39
N PRO A 382 27.33 14.47 2.82
CA PRO A 382 28.53 14.11 3.57
C PRO A 382 29.05 15.26 4.46
N THR A 383 28.44 16.44 4.38
CA THR A 383 28.78 17.57 5.26
C THR A 383 28.44 17.26 6.73
N GLN A 384 27.43 16.42 6.97
CA GLN A 384 26.90 16.06 8.29
C GLN A 384 27.69 14.91 8.93
N LEU A 385 28.90 15.19 9.43
CA LEU A 385 29.71 14.17 10.12
C LEU A 385 29.04 13.62 11.40
N ALA A 386 28.09 14.34 11.98
CA ALA A 386 27.27 13.83 13.09
C ALA A 386 26.53 12.55 12.68
N THR A 387 25.89 12.55 11.50
CA THR A 387 25.19 11.37 10.97
C THR A 387 26.13 10.19 10.76
N LEU A 388 27.37 10.41 10.30
CA LEU A 388 28.37 9.34 10.24
C LEU A 388 28.76 8.85 11.64
N GLY A 389 28.82 9.74 12.64
CA GLY A 389 28.95 9.38 14.04
C GLY A 389 27.84 8.44 14.51
N ASP A 390 26.59 8.72 14.15
CA ASP A 390 25.43 7.90 14.48
C ASP A 390 25.47 6.53 13.76
N VAL A 391 25.94 6.48 12.51
CA VAL A 391 26.24 5.22 11.81
C VAL A 391 27.22 4.38 12.62
N ILE A 392 28.34 4.98 13.05
CA ILE A 392 29.36 4.26 13.84
C ILE A 392 28.79 3.81 15.19
N ALA A 393 27.96 4.62 15.85
CA ALA A 393 27.28 4.24 17.09
C ALA A 393 26.36 3.03 16.89
N ALA A 394 25.55 3.02 15.84
CA ALA A 394 24.72 1.87 15.47
C ALA A 394 25.59 0.62 15.18
N LEU A 395 26.66 0.76 14.41
CA LEU A 395 27.57 -0.36 14.08
C LEU A 395 28.31 -0.92 15.32
N LYS A 396 28.56 -0.10 16.34
CA LYS A 396 29.10 -0.55 17.64
C LYS A 396 28.09 -1.37 18.43
N ALA A 397 26.82 -1.02 18.33
CA ALA A 397 25.73 -1.67 19.04
C ALA A 397 25.25 -2.98 18.39
N MET A 398 25.73 -3.31 17.19
CA MET A 398 25.38 -4.57 16.54
C MET A 398 25.73 -5.78 17.41
N ASP A 399 24.79 -6.73 17.44
CA ASP A 399 24.93 -7.93 18.23
C ASP A 399 26.13 -8.76 17.80
N LYS A 400 26.94 -9.17 18.78
CA LYS A 400 28.14 -9.99 18.59
C LYS A 400 27.90 -11.49 18.89
N ARG A 401 26.65 -11.90 19.17
CA ARG A 401 26.25 -13.31 19.25
C ARG A 401 26.58 -14.04 17.95
N ALA A 402 26.98 -15.30 18.05
CA ALA A 402 27.48 -16.11 16.94
C ALA A 402 26.54 -16.12 15.71
N GLU A 403 25.22 -16.09 15.94
CA GLU A 403 24.20 -16.11 14.89
C GLU A 403 24.10 -14.82 14.06
N PHE A 404 24.62 -13.69 14.55
CA PHE A 404 24.58 -12.38 13.87
C PHE A 404 25.95 -11.85 13.44
N VAL A 405 27.04 -12.60 13.70
CA VAL A 405 28.41 -12.17 13.35
C VAL A 405 28.55 -11.90 11.85
N SER A 406 27.98 -12.77 11.00
CA SER A 406 28.04 -12.60 9.53
C SER A 406 27.25 -11.39 9.04
N LEU A 407 26.08 -11.13 9.63
CA LEU A 407 25.32 -9.90 9.39
C LEU A 407 26.11 -8.66 9.81
N ALA A 408 26.68 -8.66 11.03
CA ALA A 408 27.47 -7.55 11.54
C ALA A 408 28.68 -7.25 10.66
N PHE A 409 29.34 -8.28 10.16
CA PHE A 409 30.43 -8.13 9.20
C PHE A 409 29.94 -7.53 7.87
N ALA A 410 28.90 -8.13 7.28
CA ALA A 410 28.36 -7.69 5.98
C ALA A 410 27.94 -6.22 6.02
N VAL A 411 27.21 -5.80 7.07
CA VAL A 411 26.74 -4.41 7.22
C VAL A 411 27.89 -3.44 7.42
N LYS A 412 28.89 -3.77 8.25
CA LYS A 412 30.08 -2.92 8.43
C LYS A 412 30.89 -2.78 7.14
N MET A 413 31.03 -3.87 6.39
CA MET A 413 31.70 -3.87 5.08
C MET A 413 30.94 -3.04 4.05
N GLU A 414 29.61 -3.15 4.02
CA GLU A 414 28.74 -2.37 3.15
C GLU A 414 28.94 -0.86 3.40
N VAL A 415 28.90 -0.43 4.66
CA VAL A 415 29.16 0.97 5.03
C VAL A 415 30.58 1.40 4.65
N TRP A 416 31.59 0.57 4.95
CA TRP A 416 32.97 0.90 4.60
C TRP A 416 33.16 1.04 3.10
N TYR A 417 32.73 0.04 2.33
CA TYR A 417 33.03 -0.07 0.90
C TYR A 417 32.22 0.93 0.06
N ASN A 418 30.93 1.10 0.37
CA ASN A 418 30.04 1.93 -0.45
C ASN A 418 29.93 3.38 0.04
N GLN A 419 30.22 3.67 1.31
CA GLN A 419 30.05 5.02 1.86
C GLN A 419 31.40 5.70 2.13
N ILE A 420 32.34 5.03 2.82
CA ILE A 420 33.58 5.66 3.31
C ILE A 420 34.74 5.55 2.30
N CYS A 421 35.00 4.35 1.78
CA CYS A 421 36.09 4.04 0.85
C CYS A 421 36.10 4.92 -0.41
N PRO A 422 34.96 5.27 -1.04
CA PRO A 422 34.95 6.13 -2.21
C PRO A 422 35.61 7.50 -1.96
N ILE A 423 35.48 8.06 -0.74
CA ILE A 423 36.08 9.36 -0.40
C ILE A 423 37.61 9.26 -0.38
N TYR A 424 38.16 8.19 0.18
CA TYR A 424 39.60 7.95 0.13
C TYR A 424 40.11 7.68 -1.28
N ARG A 425 39.35 6.93 -2.10
CA ARG A 425 39.69 6.73 -3.51
C ARG A 425 39.73 8.06 -4.26
N ALA A 426 38.72 8.90 -4.10
CA ALA A 426 38.70 10.24 -4.71
C ALA A 426 39.85 11.12 -4.22
N TYR A 427 40.20 11.05 -2.92
CA TYR A 427 41.33 11.81 -2.36
C TYR A 427 42.69 11.36 -2.90
N LEU A 428 42.89 10.05 -3.10
CA LEU A 428 44.19 9.48 -3.51
C LEU A 428 44.38 9.44 -5.03
N PHE A 429 43.31 9.15 -5.77
CA PHE A 429 43.36 8.86 -7.21
C PHE A 429 42.60 9.88 -8.07
N GLY A 430 41.86 10.80 -7.45
CA GLY A 430 41.00 11.76 -8.14
C GLY A 430 39.59 11.24 -8.40
N PHE A 431 38.69 12.14 -8.81
CA PHE A 431 37.27 11.84 -9.06
C PHE A 431 37.01 11.12 -10.40
N ASP A 432 37.99 11.11 -11.32
CA ASP A 432 37.87 10.49 -12.63
C ASP A 432 37.58 8.97 -12.55
N GLU A 433 38.00 8.32 -11.45
CA GLU A 433 37.82 6.88 -11.20
C GLU A 433 36.71 6.57 -10.17
N VAL A 434 35.95 7.58 -9.71
CA VAL A 434 34.95 7.45 -8.64
C VAL A 434 33.63 8.09 -9.07
N HIS A 435 32.86 7.36 -9.87
CA HIS A 435 31.59 7.83 -10.44
C HIS A 435 30.44 7.88 -9.43
N GLU A 436 30.58 7.18 -8.30
CA GLU A 436 29.60 7.13 -7.22
C GLU A 436 29.56 8.40 -6.36
N LEU A 437 30.57 9.29 -6.44
CA LEU A 437 30.61 10.53 -5.67
C LEU A 437 30.24 11.75 -6.51
N ASN A 438 29.49 12.67 -5.90
CA ASN A 438 29.27 13.99 -6.47
C ASN A 438 30.49 14.88 -6.19
N GLU A 439 31.32 15.11 -7.21
CA GLU A 439 32.54 15.93 -7.11
C GLU A 439 32.26 17.33 -6.56
N GLN A 440 31.17 17.98 -6.99
CA GLN A 440 30.83 19.33 -6.56
C GLN A 440 30.55 19.42 -5.05
N LEU A 441 30.04 18.33 -4.48
CA LEU A 441 29.71 18.24 -3.06
C LEU A 441 30.93 17.83 -2.23
N VAL A 442 31.72 16.87 -2.71
CA VAL A 442 32.77 16.21 -1.93
C VAL A 442 34.15 16.87 -2.08
N SER A 443 34.48 17.42 -3.26
CA SER A 443 35.78 18.06 -3.50
C SER A 443 36.08 19.20 -2.51
N PRO A 444 35.14 20.11 -2.19
CA PRO A 444 35.35 21.14 -1.16
C PRO A 444 35.61 20.58 0.24
N LEU A 445 34.99 19.43 0.57
CA LEU A 445 35.15 18.78 1.87
C LEU A 445 36.54 18.14 2.02
N ILE A 446 37.01 17.47 0.96
CA ILE A 446 38.36 16.89 0.91
C ILE A 446 39.43 17.98 1.04
N ALA A 447 39.22 19.15 0.45
CA ALA A 447 40.13 20.29 0.58
C ALA A 447 40.18 20.88 2.01
N SER A 448 39.13 20.64 2.82
CA SER A 448 39.05 21.10 4.20
C SER A 448 39.81 20.17 5.15
N LYS A 449 40.96 20.63 5.66
CA LYS A 449 41.78 19.84 6.61
C LYS A 449 41.03 19.45 7.88
N SER A 450 40.16 20.32 8.40
CA SER A 450 39.39 20.05 9.62
C SER A 450 38.37 18.94 9.39
N TRP A 451 37.63 19.02 8.28
CA TRP A 451 36.66 18.00 7.90
C TRP A 451 37.34 16.66 7.63
N LEU A 452 38.41 16.65 6.82
CA LEU A 452 39.15 15.42 6.46
C LEU A 452 39.74 14.74 7.70
N SER A 453 40.25 15.52 8.65
CA SER A 453 40.73 14.99 9.93
C SER A 453 39.58 14.34 10.71
N ALA A 454 38.47 15.05 10.93
CA ALA A 454 37.33 14.53 11.69
C ALA A 454 36.73 13.28 11.03
N PHE A 455 36.54 13.31 9.70
CA PHE A 455 36.14 12.15 8.90
C PHE A 455 37.11 10.98 9.09
N GLY A 456 38.43 11.22 9.00
CA GLY A 456 39.44 10.19 9.18
C GLY A 456 39.40 9.51 10.54
N HIS A 457 39.06 10.25 11.61
CA HIS A 457 38.87 9.67 12.94
C HIS A 457 37.65 8.72 12.98
N LEU A 458 36.53 9.09 12.34
CA LEU A 458 35.34 8.23 12.26
C LEU A 458 35.59 7.00 11.39
N ALA A 459 36.24 7.17 10.24
CA ALA A 459 36.62 6.08 9.35
C ALA A 459 37.55 5.06 10.05
N LEU A 460 38.52 5.53 10.84
CA LEU A 460 39.38 4.66 11.63
C LEU A 460 38.58 3.84 12.65
N GLN A 461 37.57 4.43 13.29
CA GLN A 461 36.71 3.69 14.21
C GLN A 461 35.98 2.54 13.50
N LEU A 462 35.49 2.73 12.27
CA LEU A 462 34.89 1.63 11.50
C LEU A 462 35.90 0.52 11.19
N LEU A 463 37.12 0.89 10.80
CA LEU A 463 38.17 -0.10 10.53
C LEU A 463 38.53 -0.93 11.78
N VAL A 464 38.56 -0.29 12.95
CA VAL A 464 38.74 -1.02 14.23
C VAL A 464 37.58 -2.01 14.45
N LEU A 465 36.34 -1.59 14.21
CA LEU A 465 35.17 -2.47 14.35
C LEU A 465 35.15 -3.65 13.37
N LEU A 466 35.75 -3.49 12.19
CA LEU A 466 35.96 -4.57 11.22
C LEU A 466 37.07 -5.51 11.67
N ALA A 467 38.18 -4.97 12.17
CA ALA A 467 39.32 -5.76 12.66
C ALA A 467 38.98 -6.60 13.90
N GLU A 468 37.99 -6.17 14.69
CA GLU A 468 37.47 -6.94 15.84
C GLU A 468 36.71 -8.21 15.45
N ILE A 469 36.21 -8.30 14.21
CA ILE A 469 35.42 -9.46 13.79
C ILE A 469 36.39 -10.56 13.30
N PRO A 470 36.43 -11.72 13.95
CA PRO A 470 37.24 -12.83 13.47
C PRO A 470 36.74 -13.26 12.09
N TRP A 471 37.62 -13.15 11.09
CA TRP A 471 37.30 -13.56 9.74
C TRP A 471 37.28 -15.09 9.65
N ASP A 472 36.13 -15.63 9.28
CA ASP A 472 35.93 -17.04 8.99
C ASP A 472 35.14 -17.16 7.68
N ALA A 473 35.77 -17.73 6.65
CA ALA A 473 35.19 -17.83 5.32
C ALA A 473 33.91 -18.68 5.29
N GLU A 474 33.77 -19.68 6.17
CA GLU A 474 32.56 -20.52 6.22
C GLU A 474 31.42 -19.75 6.87
N LEU A 475 31.67 -19.09 8.01
CA LEU A 475 30.67 -18.28 8.73
C LEU A 475 30.21 -17.04 7.94
N MET A 476 31.10 -16.44 7.15
CA MET A 476 30.81 -15.21 6.39
C MET A 476 30.14 -15.46 5.05
N SER A 477 30.13 -16.70 4.55
CA SER A 477 29.59 -17.04 3.23
C SER A 477 28.07 -17.12 3.17
N VAL A 478 27.40 -17.33 4.31
CA VAL A 478 25.95 -17.51 4.39
C VAL A 478 25.41 -16.85 5.66
N TYR A 479 24.53 -15.86 5.51
CA TYR A 479 23.64 -15.44 6.60
C TYR A 479 22.29 -16.13 6.40
N ASN A 480 21.97 -17.06 7.29
CA ASN A 480 20.61 -17.59 7.41
C ASN A 480 19.98 -16.89 8.61
N PRO A 481 19.01 -15.98 8.42
CA PRO A 481 18.30 -15.40 9.54
C PRO A 481 17.66 -16.53 10.35
N PRO A 482 17.70 -16.47 11.69
CA PRO A 482 16.91 -17.37 12.50
C PRO A 482 15.43 -17.07 12.22
N LEU A 483 14.84 -17.77 11.25
CA LEU A 483 13.40 -17.77 11.07
C LEU A 483 12.82 -18.43 12.33
N GLU A 484 11.97 -17.71 13.06
CA GLU A 484 11.21 -18.32 14.14
C GLU A 484 10.41 -19.49 13.58
N SER A 485 10.89 -20.70 13.83
CA SER A 485 10.22 -21.93 13.42
C SER A 485 8.94 -22.05 14.23
N GLY A 486 7.79 -21.71 13.62
CA GLY A 486 6.47 -21.98 14.22
C GLY A 486 5.41 -20.89 14.06
N ILE A 487 5.72 -19.71 13.53
CA ILE A 487 4.74 -18.60 13.42
C ILE A 487 4.58 -18.20 11.94
N VAL A 488 4.00 -19.11 11.14
CA VAL A 488 3.79 -18.94 9.69
C VAL A 488 2.45 -18.24 9.39
N GLU A 489 1.71 -17.79 10.40
CA GLU A 489 0.28 -17.42 10.25
C GLU A 489 -0.03 -15.91 10.22
N THR A 490 0.98 -15.04 10.30
CA THR A 490 0.79 -13.59 10.45
C THR A 490 1.36 -12.83 9.25
N TRP A 491 0.63 -11.84 8.73
CA TRP A 491 1.04 -10.98 7.62
C TRP A 491 1.65 -9.66 8.17
N PRO A 492 2.65 -9.02 7.55
CA PRO A 492 3.41 -9.45 6.37
C PRO A 492 4.12 -10.79 6.60
N PRO A 493 4.43 -11.57 5.55
CA PRO A 493 5.06 -12.88 5.68
C PRO A 493 6.49 -12.83 6.25
#